data_AF-A0A0F9K4I9-F1
#
_entry.id   AF-A0A0F9K4I9-F1
#
_cell.length_a   1.000
_cell.length_b   1.000
_cell.length_c   1.000
_cell.angle_alpha   90.00
_cell.angle_beta   90.00
_cell.angle_gamma   90.00
#
_symmetry.space_group_name_H-M   'P 1'
#
loop_
_entity.id
_entity.type
_entity.pdbx_description
1 polymer ?
#
loop_
_entity_poly.entity_id
_entity_poly.type
_entity_poly.pdbx_seq_one_letter_code
_entity_poly.pdbx_strand_id
1 'polypeptide(L)'
;MESKQRLYYTPPTEEQFNELKEKAIEIWNVYDNEFGYVDEKVNSIKDIKNIQDNFMYILAMFDISNQRKLADKLSDETKLAVRERLVDGGNPEYLIDF
;
A
#
# COMPACT_ATOMS: atom_id res chain seq x y z
N MET A 1 -23.98 9.47 18.25
CA MET A 1 -22.70 8.77 18.43
C MET A 1 -22.01 8.83 17.09
N GLU A 2 -21.05 9.74 16.92
CA GLU A 2 -20.28 9.82 15.67
C GLU A 2 -19.59 8.46 15.48
N SER A 3 -19.86 7.80 14.36
CA SER A 3 -19.12 6.58 14.00
C SER A 3 -17.67 6.99 13.82
N LYS A 4 -16.78 6.53 14.70
CA LYS A 4 -15.34 6.69 14.52
C LYS A 4 -15.00 6.11 13.15
N GLN A 5 -14.68 6.98 12.19
CA GLN A 5 -14.45 6.58 10.82
C GLN A 5 -13.23 5.65 10.80
N ARG A 6 -13.40 4.43 10.26
CA ARG A 6 -12.31 3.46 10.18
C ARG A 6 -11.35 3.92 9.09
N LEU A 7 -10.19 4.40 9.49
CA LEU A 7 -9.18 4.94 8.59
C LEU A 7 -8.69 3.86 7.62
N TYR A 8 -8.60 2.60 8.05
CA TYR A 8 -8.18 1.47 7.22
C TYR A 8 -9.00 1.35 5.92
N TYR A 9 -10.32 1.61 5.99
CA TYR A 9 -11.24 1.54 4.84
C TYR A 9 -11.51 2.91 4.21
N THR A 10 -10.79 3.95 4.63
CA THR A 10 -10.95 5.30 4.11
C THR A 10 -9.84 5.60 3.10
N PRO A 11 -10.16 5.94 1.84
CA PRO A 11 -9.16 6.25 0.83
C PRO A 11 -8.30 7.45 1.28
N PRO A 12 -6.98 7.45 1.04
CA PRO A 12 -6.12 8.61 1.27
C PRO A 12 -6.35 9.70 0.20
N THR A 13 -5.49 10.71 0.18
CA THR A 13 -5.47 11.65 -0.95
C THR A 13 -5.09 10.92 -2.25
N GLU A 14 -5.50 11.47 -3.40
CA GLU A 14 -5.09 10.92 -4.71
C GLU A 14 -3.57 10.89 -4.87
N GLU A 15 -2.86 11.87 -4.34
CA GLU A 15 -1.40 11.95 -4.38
C GLU A 15 -0.76 10.76 -3.65
N GLN A 16 -1.16 10.52 -2.41
CA GLN A 16 -0.68 9.39 -1.60
C GLN A 16 -1.02 8.05 -2.26
N PHE A 17 -2.25 7.91 -2.78
CA PHE A 17 -2.67 6.69 -3.47
C PHE A 17 -1.83 6.41 -4.73
N ASN A 18 -1.65 7.43 -5.57
CA ASN A 18 -0.89 7.29 -6.81
C ASN A 18 0.58 7.03 -6.53
N GLU A 19 1.18 7.68 -5.52
CA GLU A 19 2.55 7.42 -5.09
C GLU A 19 2.72 5.96 -4.65
N LEU A 20 1.87 5.46 -3.74
CA LEU A 20 1.94 4.08 -3.28
C LEU A 20 1.80 3.10 -4.45
N LYS A 21 0.83 3.32 -5.34
CA LYS A 21 0.60 2.47 -6.51
C LYS A 21 1.81 2.46 -7.44
N GLU A 22 2.37 3.63 -7.75
CA GLU A 22 3.55 3.76 -8.60
C GLU A 22 4.75 3.00 -8.01
N LYS A 23 5.06 3.22 -6.73
CA LYS A 23 6.20 2.56 -6.08
C LYS A 23 5.98 1.07 -5.87
N ALA A 24 4.75 0.61 -5.67
CA ALA A 24 4.41 -0.80 -5.68
C ALA A 24 4.66 -1.45 -7.05
N ILE A 25 4.28 -0.80 -8.14
CA ILE A 25 4.55 -1.28 -9.51
C ILE A 25 6.06 -1.32 -9.79
N GLU A 26 6.81 -0.31 -9.35
CA GLU A 26 8.28 -0.34 -9.44
C GLU A 26 8.89 -1.57 -8.75
N ILE A 27 8.38 -1.93 -7.56
CA ILE A 27 8.85 -3.12 -6.84
C ILE A 27 8.47 -4.41 -7.58
N TRP A 28 7.27 -4.50 -8.16
CA TRP A 28 6.95 -5.68 -8.97
C TRP A 28 7.87 -5.83 -10.18
N ASN A 29 8.20 -4.72 -10.84
CA ASN A 29 9.03 -4.72 -12.05
C ASN A 29 10.50 -5.11 -11.84
N VAL A 30 10.98 -5.28 -10.61
CA VAL A 30 12.34 -5.80 -10.36
C VAL A 30 12.42 -7.32 -10.26
N TYR A 31 11.28 -8.02 -10.22
CA TYR A 31 11.24 -9.47 -10.14
C TYR A 31 11.33 -10.12 -11.52
N ASP A 32 11.76 -11.39 -11.54
CA ASP A 32 11.72 -12.19 -12.76
C ASP A 32 10.29 -12.37 -13.27
N ASN A 33 10.13 -12.28 -14.59
CA ASN A 33 8.84 -12.36 -15.26
C ASN A 33 8.80 -13.47 -16.32
N GLU A 34 9.66 -14.49 -16.23
CA GLU A 34 9.73 -15.59 -17.22
C GLU A 34 8.37 -16.29 -17.44
N PHE A 35 7.51 -16.30 -16.41
CA PHE A 35 6.17 -16.90 -16.45
C PHE A 35 5.01 -15.91 -16.28
N GLY A 36 5.24 -14.60 -16.50
CA GLY A 36 4.19 -13.58 -16.40
C GLY A 36 3.74 -13.23 -14.97
N TYR A 37 4.52 -13.62 -13.95
CA TYR A 37 4.21 -13.35 -12.55
C TYR A 37 4.12 -11.85 -12.24
N VAL A 38 5.07 -11.06 -12.74
CA VAL A 38 5.05 -9.60 -12.59
C VAL A 38 3.85 -9.00 -13.31
N ASP A 39 3.56 -9.47 -14.53
CA ASP A 39 2.42 -8.99 -15.30
C ASP A 39 1.10 -9.22 -14.56
N GLU A 40 0.90 -10.40 -13.96
CA GLU A 40 -0.28 -10.69 -13.14
C GLU A 40 -0.43 -9.68 -11.98
N LYS A 41 0.65 -9.45 -11.23
CA LYS A 41 0.61 -8.54 -10.07
C LYS A 41 0.40 -7.09 -10.49
N VAL A 42 1.11 -6.60 -11.49
CA VAL A 42 0.93 -5.24 -12.00
C VAL A 42 -0.47 -5.05 -12.57
N ASN A 43 -0.99 -6.01 -13.35
CA ASN A 43 -2.35 -5.94 -13.91
C ASN A 43 -3.43 -5.89 -12.84
N SER A 44 -3.22 -6.49 -11.67
CA SER A 44 -4.17 -6.44 -10.55
C SER A 44 -4.31 -5.05 -9.91
N ILE A 45 -3.31 -4.17 -10.05
CA ILE A 45 -3.29 -2.85 -9.39
C ILE A 45 -3.21 -1.66 -10.33
N LYS A 46 -2.71 -1.79 -11.57
CA LYS A 46 -2.47 -0.63 -12.45
C LYS A 46 -3.71 0.24 -12.67
N ASP A 47 -4.87 -0.39 -12.84
CA ASP A 47 -6.15 0.26 -13.13
C ASP A 47 -7.02 0.45 -11.87
N ILE A 48 -6.50 0.09 -10.69
CA ILE A 48 -7.23 0.25 -9.43
C ILE A 48 -7.37 1.73 -9.07
N LYS A 49 -8.56 2.09 -8.58
CA LYS A 49 -8.94 3.47 -8.21
C LYS A 49 -8.83 3.67 -6.71
N ASN A 50 -8.65 4.91 -6.28
CA ASN A 50 -8.57 5.31 -4.89
C ASN A 50 -9.96 5.25 -4.21
N ILE A 51 -10.38 4.04 -3.85
CA ILE A 51 -11.71 3.76 -3.30
C ILE A 51 -11.55 2.79 -2.13
N GLN A 52 -12.22 3.08 -1.01
CA GLN A 52 -12.25 2.24 0.18
C GLN A 52 -10.84 1.82 0.64
N ASP A 53 -10.60 0.53 0.77
CA ASP A 53 -9.36 -0.10 1.25
C ASP A 53 -8.37 -0.41 0.13
N ASN A 54 -8.60 0.03 -1.12
CA ASN A 54 -7.67 -0.24 -2.23
C ASN A 54 -6.24 0.22 -1.95
N PHE A 55 -6.07 1.27 -1.14
CA PHE A 55 -4.75 1.71 -0.67
C PHE A 55 -4.06 0.63 0.18
N MET A 56 -4.80 0.01 1.10
CA MET A 56 -4.29 -1.07 1.95
C MET A 56 -4.20 -2.40 1.20
N TYR A 57 -5.07 -2.65 0.22
CA TYR A 57 -5.01 -3.79 -0.68
C TYR A 57 -3.68 -3.86 -1.43
N ILE A 58 -3.22 -2.74 -2.01
CA ILE A 58 -1.92 -2.67 -2.71
C ILE A 58 -0.78 -3.06 -1.77
N LEU A 59 -0.78 -2.53 -0.54
CA LEU A 59 0.24 -2.86 0.46
C LEU A 59 0.20 -4.35 0.85
N ALA A 60 -1.00 -4.91 1.04
CA ALA A 60 -1.20 -6.29 1.49
C ALA A 60 -0.71 -7.35 0.50
N MET A 61 -0.41 -6.97 -0.75
CA MET A 61 0.21 -7.87 -1.73
C MET A 61 1.67 -8.20 -1.42
N PHE A 62 2.31 -7.45 -0.51
CA PHE A 62 3.73 -7.60 -0.18
C PHE A 62 3.93 -8.25 1.18
N ASP A 63 4.92 -9.15 1.25
CA ASP A 63 5.50 -9.59 2.52
C ASP A 63 6.25 -8.45 3.23
N ILE A 64 6.62 -8.66 4.49
CA ILE A 64 7.29 -7.65 5.32
C ILE A 64 8.59 -7.10 4.72
N SER A 65 9.34 -7.92 3.98
CA SER A 65 10.60 -7.47 3.38
C SER A 65 10.35 -6.52 2.21
N ASN A 66 9.30 -6.77 1.43
CA ASN A 66 8.89 -5.89 0.35
C ASN A 66 8.11 -4.66 0.82
N GLN A 67 7.37 -4.76 1.92
CA GLN A 67 6.78 -3.59 2.58
C GLN A 67 7.85 -2.61 3.07
N ARG A 68 8.98 -3.08 3.59
CA ARG A 68 10.13 -2.22 3.95
C ARG A 68 10.71 -1.50 2.74
N LYS A 69 10.95 -2.22 1.64
CA LYS A 69 11.43 -1.60 0.38
C LYS A 69 10.45 -0.56 -0.14
N LEU A 70 9.15 -0.79 0.05
CA LEU A 70 8.12 0.18 -0.30
C LEU A 70 8.20 1.40 0.61
N ALA A 71 8.26 1.21 1.93
CA ALA A 71 8.43 2.30 2.90
C ALA A 71 9.66 3.17 2.60
N ASP A 72 10.79 2.57 2.23
CA ASP A 72 12.02 3.29 1.86
C ASP A 72 11.87 4.17 0.61
N LYS A 73 10.90 3.88 -0.25
CA LYS A 73 10.64 4.60 -1.52
C LYS A 73 9.58 5.69 -1.40
N LEU A 74 8.78 5.69 -0.34
CA LEU A 74 7.67 6.62 -0.16
C LEU A 74 8.12 7.93 0.49
N SER A 75 7.36 8.98 0.25
CA SER A 75 7.38 10.20 1.06
C SER A 75 6.99 9.94 2.51
N ASP A 76 7.46 10.78 3.43
CA ASP A 76 7.13 10.66 4.85
C ASP A 76 5.62 10.85 5.10
N GLU A 77 4.95 11.68 4.29
CA GLU A 77 3.51 11.89 4.35
C GLU A 77 2.73 10.62 3.96
N THR A 78 3.14 9.93 2.90
CA THR A 78 2.51 8.67 2.48
C THR A 78 2.82 7.54 3.45
N LYS A 79 4.04 7.48 4.01
CA LYS A 79 4.38 6.52 5.08
C LYS A 79 3.48 6.71 6.30
N LEU A 80 3.31 7.95 6.76
CA LEU A 80 2.43 8.27 7.88
C LEU A 80 0.99 7.82 7.58
N ALA A 81 0.49 8.10 6.37
CA ALA A 81 -0.85 7.69 5.95
C ALA A 81 -1.04 6.16 5.93
N VAL A 82 0.01 5.39 5.58
CA VAL A 82 0.01 3.92 5.68
C VAL A 82 0.04 3.49 7.14
N ARG A 83 0.94 4.06 7.95
CA ARG A 83 1.11 3.73 9.37
C ARG A 83 -0.19 3.91 10.15
N GLU A 84 -0.84 5.05 10.02
CA GLU A 84 -2.10 5.34 10.73
C GLU A 84 -3.21 4.34 10.37
N ARG A 85 -3.27 3.90 9.11
CA ARG A 85 -4.22 2.89 8.65
C ARG A 85 -3.90 1.51 9.19
N LEU A 86 -2.62 1.11 9.24
CA LEU A 86 -2.20 -0.15 9.85
C LEU A 86 -2.55 -0.20 11.34
N VAL A 87 -2.34 0.90 12.06
CA VAL A 87 -2.72 1.05 13.47
C VAL A 87 -4.24 0.95 13.65
N ASP A 88 -5.03 1.67 12.85
CA ASP A 88 -6.50 1.57 12.88
C ASP A 88 -7.02 0.16 12.54
N GLY A 89 -6.32 -0.53 11.62
CA GLY A 89 -6.58 -1.93 11.26
C GLY A 89 -6.21 -2.95 12.34
N GLY A 90 -5.61 -2.50 13.46
CA GLY A 90 -5.28 -3.34 14.61
C GLY A 90 -3.89 -3.98 14.56
N ASN A 91 -3.01 -3.53 13.67
CA ASN A 91 -1.62 -4.01 13.66
C ASN A 91 -0.88 -3.48 14.90
N PRO A 92 -0.11 -4.33 15.61
CA PRO A 92 0.75 -3.86 16.69
C PRO A 92 1.80 -2.88 16.16
N GLU A 93 1.95 -1.72 16.80
CA GLU A 93 2.85 -0.65 16.32
C GLU A 93 4.31 -1.08 16.18
N TYR A 94 4.77 -2.02 17.01
CA TYR A 94 6.15 -2.54 16.95
C TYR A 94 6.41 -3.45 15.74
N LEU A 95 5.38 -3.78 14.95
CA LEU A 95 5.47 -4.54 13.70
C LEU A 95 5.34 -3.64 12.45
N ILE A 96 5.18 -2.33 12.62
CA ILE A 96 4.97 -1.39 11.51
C ILE A 96 6.29 -0.69 11.17
N ASP A 97 6.81 -0.96 9.97
CA ASP A 97 8.04 -0.38 9.43
C ASP A 97 7.79 0.90 8.57
N PHE A 98 6.66 1.58 8.79
CA PHE A 98 6.25 2.84 8.16
C PHE A 98 6.22 3.99 9.16
#